data_AF-J6HLT9-F1
#
_entry.id   AF-J6HLT9-F1
#
_cell.length_a   1.000
_cell.length_b   1.000
_cell.length_c   1.000
_cell.angle_alpha   90.00
_cell.angle_beta   90.00
_cell.angle_gamma   90.00
#
_symmetry.space_group_name_H-M   'P 1'
#
loop_
_entity.id
_entity.type
_entity.pdbx_description
1 polymer ?
#
loop_
_entity_poly.entity_id
_entity_poly.type
_entity_poly.pdbx_seq_one_letter_code
_entity_poly.pdbx_strand_id
1 'polypeptide(L)'
;MAKFTCPFCLQEYDKKLIKYYCPTCGNTSEASFFESILEFIFGTILGSIPIFEPINAKIKCKHSEEGRKCFGFATNRKCINPNCIAGVDSEGHAVGSDEIPKTAIETPNLPFSIVGVSNSGKTNFITVMLHELDRTPGLRLALGPQNVATKKHQNDFYKLIYEEHQAPNATTPDEVFPQIWFIRNLKRKRGNNVPTYTFTIFDGAGESQEEMDTSSREHNYIKASKAIIITLDPLILEGVRNSGIVDPDVMEKSLAGKRNEYKNANEIVHDVASYIRTAKGVRDNKILSVPIAVVLTKFDTILLHNSFSPDALVKKPSLTVKNGVINASEFKQVDDEIRNWLYDIGEGSFIEALSANFKDFCFFGVSSYGAPPSEAGFTSDKIKPHRILDPILWLFKKSGFID
;
A
#
# COMPACT_ATOMS: atom_id res chain seq x y z
N MET A 1 27.44 1.66 -4.61
CA MET A 1 26.80 1.26 -5.88
C MET A 1 25.31 1.53 -5.78
N ALA A 2 24.62 1.85 -6.88
CA ALA A 2 23.18 2.09 -6.85
C ALA A 2 22.44 0.76 -6.62
N LYS A 3 21.54 0.75 -5.63
CA LYS A 3 20.74 -0.41 -5.24
C LYS A 3 19.27 -0.24 -5.65
N PHE A 4 18.54 -1.34 -5.69
CA PHE A 4 17.08 -1.35 -5.82
C PHE A 4 16.48 -2.46 -4.95
N THR A 5 15.22 -2.30 -4.55
CA THR A 5 14.45 -3.35 -3.87
C THR A 5 13.60 -4.05 -4.92
N CYS A 6 13.79 -5.36 -5.12
CA CYS A 6 12.93 -6.12 -6.03
C CYS A 6 11.49 -6.07 -5.51
N PRO A 7 10.48 -5.67 -6.30
CA PRO A 7 9.12 -5.51 -5.78
C PRO A 7 8.42 -6.84 -5.49
N PHE A 8 8.98 -7.97 -5.94
CA PHE A 8 8.39 -9.30 -5.79
C PHE A 8 8.96 -10.09 -4.59
N CYS A 9 10.29 -10.21 -4.50
CA CYS A 9 10.95 -10.88 -3.38
C CYS A 9 11.44 -9.92 -2.29
N LEU A 10 11.35 -8.61 -2.53
CA LEU A 10 11.65 -7.53 -1.57
C LEU A 10 13.06 -7.51 -0.97
N GLN A 11 13.95 -8.28 -1.56
CA GLN A 11 15.37 -8.19 -1.28
C GLN A 11 15.98 -6.99 -2.01
N GLU A 12 16.97 -6.39 -1.37
CA GLU A 12 17.75 -5.30 -1.93
C GLU A 12 18.94 -5.89 -2.71
N TYR A 13 19.08 -5.48 -3.97
CA TYR A 13 20.17 -5.90 -4.85
C TYR A 13 20.89 -4.70 -5.44
N ASP A 14 22.15 -4.89 -5.80
CA ASP A 14 22.84 -3.94 -6.68
C ASP A 14 22.17 -3.93 -8.06
N LYS A 15 21.94 -2.75 -8.64
CA LYS A 15 21.31 -2.63 -9.97
C LYS A 15 22.09 -3.37 -11.08
N LYS A 16 23.39 -3.55 -10.91
CA LYS A 16 24.24 -4.33 -11.84
C LYS A 16 23.86 -5.83 -11.93
N LEU A 17 23.15 -6.35 -10.92
CA LEU A 17 22.75 -7.75 -10.83
C LEU A 17 21.41 -8.03 -11.54
N ILE A 18 20.76 -7.00 -12.11
CA ILE A 18 19.52 -7.19 -12.87
C ILE A 18 19.81 -8.04 -14.10
N LYS A 19 19.05 -9.12 -14.26
CA LYS A 19 19.13 -9.98 -15.44
C LYS A 19 18.18 -9.45 -16.50
N TYR A 20 18.66 -9.33 -17.73
CA TYR A 20 17.86 -8.93 -18.88
C TYR A 20 17.59 -10.12 -19.78
N TYR A 21 16.35 -10.28 -20.23
CA TYR A 21 15.88 -11.37 -21.06
C TYR A 21 15.27 -10.83 -22.36
N CYS A 22 15.58 -11.49 -23.46
CA CYS A 22 14.98 -11.19 -24.75
C CYS A 22 13.59 -11.82 -24.84
N PRO A 23 12.50 -11.02 -24.98
CA PRO A 23 11.15 -11.58 -25.10
C PRO A 23 10.96 -12.40 -26.38
N THR A 24 11.83 -12.22 -27.39
CA THR A 24 11.76 -12.95 -28.67
C THR A 24 12.27 -14.39 -28.56
N CYS A 25 13.34 -14.64 -27.80
CA CYS A 25 13.98 -15.96 -27.74
C CYS A 25 14.16 -16.52 -26.33
N GLY A 26 13.70 -15.83 -25.29
CA GLY A 26 13.77 -16.26 -23.89
C GLY A 26 15.17 -16.24 -23.26
N ASN A 27 16.22 -15.96 -24.02
CA ASN A 27 17.60 -16.02 -23.53
C ASN A 27 18.01 -14.76 -22.76
N THR A 28 18.94 -14.95 -21.82
CA THR A 28 19.55 -13.86 -21.06
C THR A 28 20.56 -13.10 -21.90
N SER A 29 20.74 -11.83 -21.60
CA SER A 29 21.86 -11.04 -22.09
C SER A 29 22.31 -10.07 -21.00
N GLU A 30 23.63 -9.89 -20.91
CA GLU A 30 24.23 -8.94 -19.97
C GLU A 30 24.50 -7.61 -20.67
N ALA A 31 24.23 -6.51 -19.98
CA ALA A 31 24.64 -5.18 -20.41
C ALA A 31 26.16 -5.14 -20.55
N SER A 32 26.68 -4.71 -21.70
CA SER A 32 28.13 -4.61 -21.89
C SER A 32 28.70 -3.39 -21.16
N PHE A 33 29.93 -3.50 -20.65
CA PHE A 33 30.65 -2.40 -19.97
C PHE A 33 30.80 -1.15 -20.86
N PHE A 34 30.83 -1.32 -22.19
CA PHE A 34 30.90 -0.21 -23.15
C PHE A 34 29.56 0.51 -23.38
N GLU A 35 28.43 -0.21 -23.29
CA GLU A 35 27.09 0.41 -23.38
C GLU A 35 26.76 1.25 -22.13
N SER A 36 27.34 0.92 -20.98
CA SER A 36 27.17 1.68 -19.72
C SER A 36 28.04 2.94 -19.62
N ILE A 37 29.17 3.00 -20.35
CA ILE A 37 30.09 4.16 -20.34
C ILE A 37 29.64 5.27 -21.29
N LEU A 38 29.08 4.93 -22.47
CA LEU A 38 28.61 5.92 -23.44
C LEU A 38 27.50 6.82 -22.89
N GLU A 39 26.65 6.29 -22.00
CA GLU A 39 25.62 7.09 -21.30
C GLU A 39 26.21 7.99 -20.21
N PHE A 40 27.23 7.52 -19.48
CA PHE A 40 27.92 8.30 -18.46
C PHE A 40 28.65 9.52 -19.07
N ILE A 41 29.28 9.35 -20.24
CA ILE A 41 30.01 10.42 -20.91
C ILE A 41 29.05 11.47 -21.52
N PHE A 42 27.94 11.05 -22.15
CA PHE A 42 26.97 12.00 -22.71
C PHE A 42 26.23 12.83 -21.63
N GLY A 43 25.99 12.26 -20.44
CA GLY A 43 25.41 12.99 -19.31
C GLY A 43 26.33 14.02 -18.65
N THR A 44 27.65 13.91 -18.87
CA THR A 44 28.64 14.76 -18.18
C THR A 44 29.08 15.97 -19.01
N ILE A 45 28.94 15.93 -20.35
CA ILE A 45 29.46 16.99 -21.25
C ILE A 45 28.52 18.21 -21.34
N LEU A 46 27.24 18.08 -20.98
CA LEU A 46 26.31 19.21 -20.85
C LEU A 46 26.26 19.65 -19.37
N GLY A 47 27.21 20.49 -18.97
CA GLY A 47 27.50 20.86 -17.57
C GLY A 47 26.35 21.50 -16.77
N SER A 48 25.35 20.71 -16.38
CA SER A 48 24.33 21.02 -15.36
C SER A 48 23.62 19.75 -14.88
N ILE A 49 23.90 19.37 -13.63
CA ILE A 49 23.09 18.50 -12.74
C ILE A 49 23.20 16.97 -13.02
N PRO A 50 23.35 16.12 -11.97
CA PRO A 50 23.50 14.67 -12.17
C PRO A 50 22.17 14.06 -12.59
N ILE A 51 22.01 13.87 -13.90
CA ILE A 51 20.95 13.06 -14.51
C ILE A 51 21.31 11.60 -14.26
N PHE A 52 20.80 11.00 -13.18
CA PHE A 52 20.76 9.54 -13.04
C PHE A 52 19.61 8.99 -13.89
N GLU A 53 19.76 9.00 -15.21
CA GLU A 53 18.91 8.21 -16.11
C GLU A 53 19.81 7.34 -17.00
N PRO A 54 19.76 6.01 -16.90
CA PRO A 54 20.12 5.18 -18.03
C PRO A 54 18.97 5.25 -19.04
N ILE A 55 19.25 5.85 -20.19
CA ILE A 55 18.29 6.09 -21.27
C ILE A 55 18.07 4.76 -21.99
N ASN A 56 17.10 3.94 -21.53
CA ASN A 56 16.60 2.79 -22.30
C ASN A 56 17.72 1.99 -22.98
N ALA A 57 18.73 1.52 -22.23
CA ALA A 57 19.80 0.71 -22.79
C ALA A 57 19.18 -0.51 -23.50
N LYS A 58 19.14 -0.44 -24.83
CA LYS A 58 18.61 -1.50 -25.69
C LYS A 58 19.69 -2.58 -25.76
N ILE A 59 19.75 -3.44 -24.75
CA ILE A 59 20.71 -4.53 -24.68
C ILE A 59 20.42 -5.47 -25.84
N LYS A 60 21.35 -5.61 -26.79
CA LYS A 60 21.18 -6.54 -27.90
C LYS A 60 21.19 -7.98 -27.38
N CYS A 61 20.29 -8.81 -27.89
CA CYS A 61 20.31 -10.23 -27.60
C CYS A 61 21.60 -10.85 -28.17
N LYS A 62 22.35 -11.58 -27.33
CA LYS A 62 23.59 -12.27 -27.76
C LYS A 62 23.35 -13.71 -28.21
N HIS A 63 22.09 -14.19 -28.16
CA HIS A 63 21.76 -15.57 -28.47
C HIS A 63 21.86 -15.88 -29.97
N SER A 64 22.42 -17.04 -30.28
CA SER A 64 22.53 -17.60 -31.63
C SER A 64 22.39 -19.11 -31.55
N GLU A 65 21.57 -19.69 -32.41
CA GLU A 65 21.34 -21.13 -32.51
C GLU A 65 21.39 -21.55 -33.98
N GLU A 66 22.12 -22.61 -34.31
CA GLU A 66 22.28 -23.15 -35.68
C GLU A 66 22.61 -22.09 -36.76
N GLY A 67 23.45 -21.10 -36.43
CA GLY A 67 23.84 -20.02 -37.33
C GLY A 67 22.80 -18.91 -37.52
N ARG A 68 21.62 -19.01 -36.90
CA ARG A 68 20.62 -17.93 -36.85
C ARG A 68 20.82 -17.09 -35.59
N LYS A 69 21.15 -15.81 -35.77
CA LYS A 69 21.26 -14.85 -34.66
C LYS A 69 19.89 -14.30 -34.28
N CYS A 70 19.64 -14.16 -32.97
CA CYS A 70 18.50 -13.39 -32.51
C CYS A 70 18.79 -11.90 -32.70
N PHE A 71 17.99 -11.22 -33.53
CA PHE A 71 18.09 -9.77 -33.75
C PHE A 71 17.24 -8.93 -32.77
N GLY A 72 16.70 -9.58 -31.74
CA GLY A 72 15.89 -8.94 -30.70
C GLY A 72 16.72 -8.16 -29.68
N PHE A 73 16.01 -7.47 -28.78
CA PHE A 73 16.58 -6.76 -27.64
C PHE A 73 16.18 -7.45 -26.34
N ALA A 74 17.10 -7.55 -25.39
CA ALA A 74 16.84 -8.01 -24.03
C ALA A 74 16.25 -6.86 -23.20
N THR A 75 14.93 -6.73 -23.27
CA THR A 75 14.19 -5.64 -22.61
C THR A 75 13.60 -6.04 -21.26
N ASN A 76 13.27 -7.32 -21.05
CA ASN A 76 12.56 -7.77 -19.85
C ASN A 76 13.55 -7.94 -18.71
N ARG A 77 13.24 -7.37 -17.54
CA ARG A 77 14.12 -7.36 -16.37
C ARG A 77 13.62 -8.40 -15.38
N LYS A 78 14.47 -9.31 -14.90
CA LYS A 78 14.10 -10.24 -13.83
C LYS A 78 15.03 -10.12 -12.63
N CYS A 79 14.53 -10.58 -11.49
CA CYS A 79 15.33 -10.71 -10.29
C CYS A 79 16.46 -11.73 -10.50
N ILE A 80 17.60 -11.50 -9.84
CA ILE A 80 18.71 -12.46 -9.86
C ILE A 80 18.39 -13.73 -9.07
N ASN A 81 17.55 -13.62 -8.04
CA ASN A 81 17.11 -14.73 -7.21
C ASN A 81 16.21 -15.67 -8.02
N PRO A 82 16.61 -16.94 -8.21
CA PRO A 82 15.85 -17.91 -8.99
C PRO A 82 14.50 -18.27 -8.38
N ASN A 83 14.32 -18.07 -7.07
CA ASN A 83 13.07 -18.34 -6.35
C ASN A 83 12.14 -17.12 -6.31
N CYS A 84 12.52 -16.03 -7.00
CA CYS A 84 11.70 -14.82 -7.05
C CYS A 84 10.57 -14.97 -8.06
N ILE A 85 9.36 -15.17 -7.55
CA ILE A 85 8.12 -15.20 -8.32
C ILE A 85 7.29 -13.94 -8.07
N ALA A 86 6.60 -13.46 -9.11
CA ALA A 86 5.77 -12.26 -9.04
C ALA A 86 4.65 -12.35 -8.00
N GLY A 87 4.04 -13.52 -7.84
CA GLY A 87 2.92 -13.77 -6.94
C GLY A 87 2.44 -15.20 -7.02
N VAL A 88 1.53 -15.58 -6.12
CA VAL A 88 0.78 -16.85 -6.19
C VAL A 88 -0.71 -16.59 -5.99
N ASP A 89 -1.56 -17.38 -6.66
CA ASP A 89 -3.00 -17.41 -6.39
C ASP A 89 -3.35 -18.40 -5.28
N SER A 90 -4.64 -18.51 -4.95
CA SER A 90 -5.13 -19.41 -3.91
C SER A 90 -4.86 -20.89 -4.17
N GLU A 91 -4.53 -21.28 -5.41
CA GLU A 91 -4.18 -22.65 -5.78
C GLU A 91 -2.65 -22.86 -5.79
N GLY A 92 -1.88 -21.83 -5.45
CA GLY A 92 -0.42 -21.84 -5.45
C GLY A 92 0.21 -21.66 -6.84
N HIS A 93 -0.57 -21.33 -7.87
CA HIS A 93 -0.04 -21.08 -9.21
C HIS A 93 0.60 -19.69 -9.29
N ALA A 94 1.68 -19.58 -10.05
CA ALA A 94 2.37 -18.30 -10.23
C ALA A 94 1.46 -17.28 -10.93
N VAL A 95 1.30 -16.10 -10.33
CA VAL A 95 0.47 -15.00 -10.85
C VAL A 95 1.34 -13.88 -11.40
N GLY A 96 1.00 -13.44 -12.62
CA GLY A 96 1.63 -12.30 -13.26
C GLY A 96 2.97 -12.63 -13.94
N SER A 97 3.63 -11.59 -14.44
CA SER A 97 4.95 -11.69 -15.07
C SER A 97 6.03 -11.38 -14.03
N ASP A 98 7.10 -12.17 -13.97
CA ASP A 98 8.31 -11.86 -13.18
C ASP A 98 9.12 -10.68 -13.73
N GLU A 99 8.60 -9.99 -14.75
CA GLU A 99 9.21 -8.78 -15.27
C GLU A 99 9.13 -7.66 -14.22
N ILE A 100 10.29 -7.26 -13.70
CA ILE A 100 10.43 -6.13 -12.81
C ILE A 100 10.13 -4.85 -13.60
N PRO A 101 9.14 -4.04 -13.17
CA PRO A 101 8.83 -2.79 -13.85
C PRO A 101 10.03 -1.83 -13.81
N LYS A 102 10.26 -1.12 -14.92
CA LYS A 102 11.39 -0.18 -15.06
C LYS A 102 11.39 0.88 -13.93
N THR A 103 10.22 1.43 -13.60
CA THR A 103 10.09 2.46 -12.56
C THR A 103 10.47 1.94 -11.17
N ALA A 104 10.21 0.66 -10.86
CA ALA A 104 10.58 0.06 -9.58
C ALA A 104 12.10 -0.05 -9.38
N ILE A 105 12.87 -0.01 -10.47
CA ILE A 105 14.35 0.01 -10.45
C ILE A 105 14.87 1.45 -10.40
N GLU A 106 14.24 2.36 -11.12
CA GLU A 106 14.80 3.69 -11.40
C GLU A 106 14.32 4.78 -10.44
N THR A 107 13.13 4.61 -9.87
CA THR A 107 12.50 5.63 -9.04
C THR A 107 12.51 5.23 -7.56
N PRO A 108 12.43 6.21 -6.64
CA PRO A 108 12.27 5.89 -5.22
C PRO A 108 11.01 5.05 -5.00
N ASN A 109 11.16 3.90 -4.33
CA ASN A 109 10.04 3.02 -3.98
C ASN A 109 9.62 3.17 -2.51
N LEU A 110 8.31 3.27 -2.27
CA LEU A 110 7.66 3.16 -0.96
C LEU A 110 6.89 1.83 -0.87
N PRO A 111 7.54 0.73 -0.46
CA PRO A 111 6.81 -0.48 -0.08
C PRO A 111 6.10 -0.25 1.26
N PHE A 112 4.82 -0.59 1.33
CA PHE A 112 4.06 -0.60 2.57
C PHE A 112 3.11 -1.80 2.62
N SER A 113 2.85 -2.27 3.83
CA SER A 113 1.93 -3.37 4.09
C SER A 113 0.66 -2.84 4.73
N ILE A 114 -0.45 -3.44 4.36
CA ILE A 114 -1.74 -3.24 5.00
C ILE A 114 -2.01 -4.47 5.85
N VAL A 115 -2.24 -4.22 7.13
CA VAL A 115 -2.38 -5.21 8.19
C VAL A 115 -3.71 -4.93 8.88
N GLY A 116 -4.40 -5.96 9.35
CA GLY A 116 -5.69 -5.80 10.02
C GLY A 116 -6.46 -7.10 10.04
N VAL A 117 -7.37 -7.22 11.00
CA VAL A 117 -8.20 -8.41 11.17
C VAL A 117 -9.05 -8.72 9.93
N SER A 118 -9.53 -9.96 9.83
CA SER A 118 -10.56 -10.31 8.86
C SER A 118 -11.75 -9.36 8.97
N ASN A 119 -12.35 -9.03 7.83
CA ASN A 119 -13.52 -8.13 7.75
C ASN A 119 -13.28 -6.67 8.19
N SER A 120 -12.03 -6.24 8.40
CA SER A 120 -11.69 -4.83 8.63
C SER A 120 -11.86 -3.95 7.38
N GLY A 121 -12.20 -4.52 6.22
CA GLY A 121 -12.44 -3.76 4.99
C GLY A 121 -11.18 -3.37 4.21
N LYS A 122 -10.05 -4.08 4.37
CA LYS A 122 -8.78 -3.82 3.63
C LYS A 122 -8.96 -3.68 2.12
N THR A 123 -9.58 -4.66 1.48
CA THR A 123 -9.79 -4.68 0.03
C THR A 123 -10.62 -3.48 -0.44
N ASN A 124 -11.67 -3.14 0.31
CA ASN A 124 -12.52 -1.95 0.05
C ASN A 124 -11.72 -0.66 0.23
N PHE A 125 -10.92 -0.58 1.30
CA PHE A 125 -10.05 0.56 1.57
C PHE A 125 -9.06 0.75 0.42
N ILE A 126 -8.34 -0.30 0.01
CA ILE A 126 -7.34 -0.24 -1.07
C ILE A 126 -7.97 0.18 -2.38
N THR A 127 -9.04 -0.49 -2.79
CA THR A 127 -9.67 -0.31 -4.10
C THR A 127 -10.22 1.10 -4.24
N VAL A 128 -10.95 1.58 -3.23
CA VAL A 128 -11.54 2.93 -3.22
C VAL A 128 -10.45 4.00 -3.07
N MET A 129 -9.45 3.79 -2.20
CA MET A 129 -8.32 4.73 -2.08
C MET A 129 -7.58 4.90 -3.41
N LEU A 130 -7.28 3.81 -4.13
CA LEU A 130 -6.62 3.87 -5.43
C LEU A 130 -7.49 4.56 -6.50
N HIS A 131 -8.81 4.29 -6.48
CA HIS A 131 -9.77 4.96 -7.36
C HIS A 131 -9.80 6.48 -7.10
N GLU A 132 -9.97 6.89 -5.84
CA GLU A 132 -10.01 8.31 -5.47
C GLU A 132 -8.68 9.02 -5.73
N LEU A 133 -7.55 8.31 -5.57
CA LEU A 133 -6.22 8.87 -5.83
C LEU A 133 -6.01 9.17 -7.32
N ASP A 134 -6.55 8.34 -8.22
CA ASP A 134 -6.55 8.57 -9.67
C ASP A 134 -7.52 9.69 -10.07
N ARG A 135 -8.69 9.76 -9.43
CA ARG A 135 -9.80 10.64 -9.84
C ARG A 135 -9.79 12.02 -9.21
N THR A 136 -9.04 12.27 -8.14
CA THR A 136 -9.04 13.57 -7.46
C THR A 136 -8.11 14.58 -8.17
N PRO A 137 -8.63 15.52 -8.97
CA PRO A 137 -7.79 16.39 -9.79
C PRO A 137 -6.98 17.39 -8.95
N GLY A 138 -7.51 17.74 -7.76
CA GLY A 138 -6.88 18.63 -6.79
C GLY A 138 -5.53 18.15 -6.28
N LEU A 139 -5.22 16.85 -6.41
CA LEU A 139 -3.94 16.28 -6.00
C LEU A 139 -2.77 16.66 -6.92
N ARG A 140 -3.04 16.98 -8.20
CA ARG A 140 -1.99 17.13 -9.24
C ARG A 140 -1.08 15.90 -9.32
N LEU A 141 -1.66 14.71 -9.19
CA LEU A 141 -0.99 13.43 -9.30
C LEU A 141 -1.50 12.69 -10.54
N ALA A 142 -0.64 11.89 -11.15
CA ALA A 142 -1.07 10.87 -12.12
C ALA A 142 -0.62 9.49 -11.62
N LEU A 143 -1.58 8.59 -11.46
CA LEU A 143 -1.40 7.23 -10.96
C LEU A 143 -1.42 6.23 -12.13
N GLY A 144 -0.76 5.09 -11.98
CA GLY A 144 -1.10 3.94 -12.80
C GLY A 144 -0.44 2.64 -12.35
N PRO A 145 -0.99 1.49 -12.77
CA PRO A 145 -0.43 0.19 -12.47
C PRO A 145 0.84 -0.06 -13.28
N GLN A 146 1.81 -0.78 -12.70
CA GLN A 146 3.10 -1.08 -13.33
C GLN A 146 3.20 -2.48 -13.95
N ASN A 147 2.20 -3.34 -13.72
CA ASN A 147 2.10 -4.65 -14.36
C ASN A 147 0.64 -5.05 -14.63
N VAL A 148 0.44 -6.08 -15.44
CA VAL A 148 -0.90 -6.56 -15.84
C VAL A 148 -1.68 -7.11 -14.65
N ALA A 149 -1.02 -7.83 -13.75
CA ALA A 149 -1.67 -8.42 -12.56
C ALA A 149 -2.26 -7.34 -11.64
N THR A 150 -1.49 -6.30 -11.32
CA THR A 150 -1.93 -5.12 -10.54
C THR A 150 -3.11 -4.44 -11.22
N LYS A 151 -3.03 -4.24 -12.54
CA LYS A 151 -4.12 -3.63 -13.31
C LYS A 151 -5.40 -4.47 -13.26
N LYS A 152 -5.27 -5.79 -13.49
CA LYS A 152 -6.40 -6.71 -13.50
C LYS A 152 -7.07 -6.75 -12.14
N HIS A 153 -6.30 -6.93 -11.07
CA HIS A 153 -6.81 -6.99 -9.71
C HIS A 153 -7.57 -5.72 -9.29
N GLN A 154 -7.01 -4.54 -9.55
CA GLN A 154 -7.74 -3.29 -9.29
C GLN A 154 -9.03 -3.19 -10.11
N ASN A 155 -9.00 -3.60 -11.38
CA ASN A 155 -10.17 -3.54 -12.25
C ASN A 155 -11.27 -4.52 -11.81
N ASP A 156 -10.90 -5.74 -11.40
CA ASP A 156 -11.85 -6.75 -10.94
C ASP A 156 -12.60 -6.25 -9.69
N PHE A 157 -11.89 -5.73 -8.69
CA PHE A 157 -12.54 -5.18 -7.49
C PHE A 157 -13.24 -3.86 -7.74
N TYR A 158 -12.73 -3.02 -8.65
CA TYR A 158 -13.44 -1.81 -9.06
C TYR A 158 -14.80 -2.16 -9.66
N LYS A 159 -14.85 -3.14 -10.58
CA LYS A 159 -16.09 -3.60 -11.20
C LYS A 159 -17.06 -4.14 -10.15
N LEU A 160 -16.58 -4.96 -9.23
CA LEU A 160 -17.40 -5.51 -8.15
C LEU A 160 -18.04 -4.41 -7.28
N ILE A 161 -17.23 -3.42 -6.86
CA ILE A 161 -17.67 -2.35 -5.96
C ILE A 161 -18.54 -1.30 -6.67
N TYR A 162 -18.10 -0.78 -7.81
CA TYR A 162 -18.70 0.39 -8.45
C TYR A 162 -19.71 0.06 -9.55
N GLU A 163 -19.62 -1.12 -10.20
CA GLU A 163 -20.53 -1.51 -11.29
C GLU A 163 -21.55 -2.55 -10.83
N GLU A 164 -21.13 -3.49 -10.00
CA GLU A 164 -21.99 -4.58 -9.50
C GLU A 164 -22.57 -4.28 -8.12
N HIS A 165 -22.10 -3.22 -7.46
CA HIS A 165 -22.51 -2.79 -6.12
C HIS A 165 -22.40 -3.89 -5.06
N GLN A 166 -21.41 -4.76 -5.16
CA GLN A 166 -21.14 -5.85 -4.23
C GLN A 166 -19.87 -5.59 -3.42
N ALA A 167 -19.91 -5.99 -2.15
CA ALA A 167 -18.73 -5.98 -1.32
C ALA A 167 -17.84 -7.18 -1.68
N PRO A 168 -16.52 -6.98 -1.90
CA PRO A 168 -15.54 -8.04 -1.96
C PRO A 168 -15.68 -9.04 -0.82
N ASN A 169 -15.60 -10.32 -1.16
CA ASN A 169 -15.40 -11.39 -0.18
C ASN A 169 -14.04 -11.20 0.52
N ALA A 170 -13.86 -11.85 1.68
CA ALA A 170 -12.58 -11.83 2.38
C ALA A 170 -11.45 -12.34 1.47
N THR A 171 -10.31 -11.63 1.48
CA THR A 171 -9.09 -12.06 0.78
C THR A 171 -8.68 -13.44 1.27
N THR A 172 -8.44 -14.36 0.34
CA THR A 172 -7.98 -15.72 0.65
C THR A 172 -6.53 -15.66 1.17
N PRO A 173 -6.21 -16.34 2.28
CA PRO A 173 -4.85 -16.40 2.84
C PRO A 173 -3.77 -16.84 1.86
N ASP A 174 -4.15 -17.66 0.87
CA ASP A 174 -3.22 -18.30 -0.06
C ASP A 174 -2.88 -17.41 -1.28
N GLU A 175 -3.65 -16.34 -1.54
CA GLU A 175 -3.35 -15.39 -2.63
C GLU A 175 -2.36 -14.32 -2.15
N VAL A 176 -1.12 -14.38 -2.69
CA VAL A 176 -0.02 -13.54 -2.22
C VAL A 176 0.72 -12.91 -3.40
N PHE A 177 0.33 -11.69 -3.76
CA PHE A 177 1.08 -10.91 -4.74
C PHE A 177 1.10 -9.40 -4.43
N PRO A 178 2.21 -8.70 -4.74
CA PRO A 178 2.31 -7.28 -4.50
C PRO A 178 1.69 -6.47 -5.65
N GLN A 179 0.94 -5.45 -5.28
CA GLN A 179 0.46 -4.46 -6.25
C GLN A 179 1.52 -3.37 -6.44
N ILE A 180 1.96 -3.16 -7.69
CA ILE A 180 3.02 -2.20 -8.01
C ILE A 180 2.42 -1.02 -8.78
N TRP A 181 2.59 0.17 -8.23
CA TRP A 181 2.02 1.40 -8.76
C TRP A 181 3.11 2.45 -8.98
N PHE A 182 2.89 3.33 -9.95
CA PHE A 182 3.67 4.54 -10.08
C PHE A 182 2.81 5.76 -9.79
N ILE A 183 3.43 6.81 -9.28
CA ILE A 183 2.81 8.11 -9.13
C ILE A 183 3.71 9.21 -9.68
N ARG A 184 3.12 10.08 -10.49
CA ARG A 184 3.77 11.26 -11.08
C ARG A 184 3.28 12.50 -10.37
N ASN A 185 4.20 13.26 -9.78
CA ASN A 185 3.87 14.53 -9.15
C ASN A 185 3.90 15.66 -10.19
N LEU A 186 2.72 15.99 -10.74
CA LEU A 186 2.56 16.98 -11.81
C LEU A 186 2.87 18.41 -11.33
N LYS A 187 2.73 18.68 -10.03
CA LYS A 187 3.04 19.98 -9.45
C LYS A 187 4.54 20.25 -9.41
N ARG A 188 5.36 19.21 -9.27
CA ARG A 188 6.83 19.29 -9.34
C ARG A 188 7.39 19.18 -10.76
N LYS A 189 6.56 19.25 -11.79
CA LYS A 189 7.00 19.23 -13.19
C LYS A 189 8.00 20.37 -13.46
N ARG A 190 9.16 20.04 -14.02
CA ARG A 190 10.18 21.01 -14.47
C ARG A 190 10.53 20.72 -15.92
N GLY A 191 10.13 21.61 -16.83
CA GLY A 191 10.26 21.38 -18.27
C GLY A 191 9.50 20.11 -18.70
N ASN A 192 10.23 19.16 -19.31
CA ASN A 192 9.69 17.86 -19.72
C ASN A 192 9.79 16.77 -18.65
N ASN A 193 10.47 17.04 -17.53
CA ASN A 193 10.63 16.07 -16.46
C ASN A 193 9.49 16.17 -15.44
N VAL A 194 8.88 15.04 -15.12
CA VAL A 194 7.85 14.91 -14.08
C VAL A 194 8.37 13.89 -13.06
N PRO A 195 8.64 14.31 -11.80
CA PRO A 195 9.08 13.40 -10.76
C PRO A 195 8.12 12.22 -10.63
N THR A 196 8.66 11.03 -10.80
CA THR A 196 7.94 9.76 -10.71
C THR A 196 8.46 9.00 -9.51
N TYR A 197 7.56 8.36 -8.78
CA TYR A 197 7.85 7.50 -7.65
C TYR A 197 7.11 6.18 -7.82
N THR A 198 7.63 5.11 -7.22
CA THR A 198 6.95 3.82 -7.14
C THR A 198 6.44 3.62 -5.73
N PHE A 199 5.31 2.94 -5.58
CA PHE A 199 4.92 2.36 -4.31
C PHE A 199 4.44 0.93 -4.53
N THR A 200 4.61 0.11 -3.51
CA THR A 200 4.23 -1.30 -3.53
C THR A 200 3.29 -1.53 -2.37
N ILE A 201 2.07 -2.00 -2.66
CA ILE A 201 1.09 -2.37 -1.65
C ILE A 201 1.17 -3.87 -1.46
N PHE A 202 1.29 -4.28 -0.21
CA PHE A 202 1.04 -5.65 0.20
C PHE A 202 -0.26 -5.72 1.01
N ASP A 203 -1.26 -6.42 0.49
CA ASP A 203 -2.47 -6.79 1.22
C ASP A 203 -2.29 -8.23 1.69
N GLY A 204 -1.97 -8.40 2.97
CA GLY A 204 -1.92 -9.73 3.58
C GLY A 204 -3.30 -10.10 4.12
N ALA A 205 -3.72 -11.34 3.98
CA ALA A 205 -4.93 -11.82 4.65
C ALA A 205 -4.80 -11.63 6.17
N GLY A 206 -5.94 -11.30 6.81
CA GLY A 206 -5.95 -10.94 8.23
C GLY A 206 -5.70 -12.11 9.18
N GLU A 207 -5.87 -13.35 8.71
CA GLU A 207 -5.80 -14.58 9.51
C GLU A 207 -4.39 -15.19 9.51
N SER A 208 -3.61 -14.98 8.45
CA SER A 208 -2.23 -15.49 8.29
C SER A 208 -1.21 -14.81 9.20
N GLN A 209 -1.64 -13.92 10.09
CA GLN A 209 -0.77 -13.14 10.99
C GLN A 209 -0.54 -13.84 12.33
N GLU A 210 -1.28 -14.93 12.60
CA GLU A 210 -1.17 -15.69 13.84
C GLU A 210 -0.06 -16.74 13.78
N GLU A 211 0.34 -17.17 12.58
CA GLU A 211 1.44 -18.11 12.38
C GLU A 211 2.73 -17.36 11.98
N MET A 212 3.65 -17.23 12.94
CA MET A 212 4.96 -16.59 12.75
C MET A 212 5.92 -17.47 11.92
N ASP A 213 5.53 -17.84 10.69
CA ASP A 213 6.47 -18.47 9.76
C ASP A 213 7.44 -17.42 9.20
N THR A 214 8.66 -17.39 9.74
CA THR A 214 9.73 -16.50 9.27
C THR A 214 10.18 -16.75 7.83
N SER A 215 9.76 -17.86 7.22
CA SER A 215 9.99 -18.17 5.81
C SER A 215 8.84 -17.72 4.89
N SER A 216 7.75 -17.22 5.47
CA SER A 216 6.56 -16.79 4.73
C SER A 216 6.83 -15.57 3.84
N ARG A 217 5.99 -15.40 2.82
CA ARG A 217 6.08 -14.24 1.92
C ARG A 217 5.67 -12.97 2.68
N GLU A 218 4.64 -13.07 3.51
CA GLU A 218 4.08 -12.03 4.38
C GLU A 218 5.19 -11.42 5.26
N HIS A 219 6.04 -12.27 5.85
CA HIS A 219 7.15 -11.85 6.69
C HIS A 219 8.12 -10.97 5.89
N ASN A 220 8.44 -11.37 4.66
CA ASN A 220 9.32 -10.60 3.78
C ASN A 220 8.70 -9.25 3.38
N TYR A 221 7.38 -9.19 3.18
CA TYR A 221 6.65 -7.95 2.96
C TYR A 221 6.75 -6.99 4.13
N ILE A 222 6.44 -7.44 5.35
CA ILE A 222 6.52 -6.59 6.54
C ILE A 222 7.97 -6.15 6.83
N LYS A 223 8.93 -7.05 6.62
CA LYS A 223 10.36 -6.75 6.76
C LYS A 223 10.78 -5.59 5.85
N ALA A 224 10.42 -5.64 4.58
CA ALA A 224 10.79 -4.62 3.61
C ALA A 224 9.94 -3.34 3.65
N SER A 225 8.75 -3.40 4.26
CA SER A 225 7.84 -2.27 4.38
C SER A 225 8.47 -1.09 5.10
N LYS A 226 8.43 0.07 4.44
CA LYS A 226 8.91 1.36 4.96
C LYS A 226 7.82 2.11 5.74
N ALA A 227 6.59 1.67 5.62
CA ALA A 227 5.43 2.12 6.39
C ALA A 227 4.43 0.96 6.51
N ILE A 228 3.53 1.04 7.48
CA ILE A 228 2.48 0.05 7.67
C ILE A 228 1.15 0.78 7.92
N ILE A 229 0.08 0.29 7.30
CA ILE A 229 -1.28 0.74 7.58
C ILE A 229 -1.96 -0.37 8.38
N ILE A 230 -2.38 -0.07 9.61
CA ILE A 230 -3.20 -0.96 10.42
C ILE A 230 -4.65 -0.57 10.19
N THR A 231 -5.47 -1.51 9.75
CA THR A 231 -6.90 -1.31 9.46
C THR A 231 -7.74 -2.02 10.50
N LEU A 232 -8.68 -1.30 11.10
CA LEU A 232 -9.54 -1.78 12.15
C LEU A 232 -10.98 -1.36 11.85
N ASP A 233 -11.91 -2.31 12.03
CA ASP A 233 -13.31 -1.96 12.15
C ASP A 233 -13.52 -1.32 13.53
N PRO A 234 -14.10 -0.10 13.65
CA PRO A 234 -14.40 0.50 14.95
C PRO A 234 -15.13 -0.43 15.93
N LEU A 235 -15.93 -1.37 15.43
CA LEU A 235 -16.65 -2.34 16.26
C LEU A 235 -15.73 -3.29 17.04
N ILE A 236 -14.42 -3.33 16.74
CA ILE A 236 -13.45 -4.11 17.52
C ILE A 236 -13.14 -3.50 18.90
N LEU A 237 -13.41 -2.19 19.05
CA LEU A 237 -13.27 -1.47 20.31
C LEU A 237 -14.47 -1.79 21.20
N GLU A 238 -14.20 -2.24 22.42
CA GLU A 238 -15.23 -2.54 23.43
C GLU A 238 -16.04 -1.30 23.78
N GLY A 239 -15.36 -0.16 23.90
CA GLY A 239 -15.94 1.14 24.13
C GLY A 239 -16.99 1.46 23.08
N VAL A 240 -16.77 1.13 21.79
CA VAL A 240 -17.75 1.36 20.72
C VAL A 240 -18.96 0.42 20.84
N ARG A 241 -18.73 -0.86 21.18
CA ARG A 241 -19.82 -1.84 21.33
C ARG A 241 -20.72 -1.54 22.54
N ASN A 242 -20.13 -1.09 23.63
CA ASN A 242 -20.81 -0.95 24.92
C ASN A 242 -21.45 0.43 25.14
N SER A 243 -21.07 1.43 24.34
CA SER A 243 -21.54 2.82 24.48
C SER A 243 -22.87 3.12 23.78
N GLY A 244 -23.42 2.17 23.01
CA GLY A 244 -24.66 2.38 22.24
C GLY A 244 -24.50 3.36 21.08
N ILE A 245 -23.26 3.59 20.62
CA ILE A 245 -22.93 4.55 19.56
C ILE A 245 -23.41 4.08 18.19
N VAL A 246 -23.29 2.79 17.95
CA VAL A 246 -23.65 2.18 16.66
C VAL A 246 -25.08 1.68 16.74
N ASP A 247 -25.85 1.98 15.69
CA ASP A 247 -27.22 1.49 15.54
C ASP A 247 -27.25 -0.05 15.68
N PRO A 248 -28.14 -0.62 16.51
CA PRO A 248 -28.23 -2.07 16.72
C PRO A 248 -28.39 -2.87 15.42
N ASP A 249 -29.12 -2.36 14.43
CA ASP A 249 -29.34 -3.03 13.14
C ASP A 249 -28.06 -3.00 12.30
N VAL A 250 -27.32 -1.88 12.32
CA VAL A 250 -26.01 -1.75 11.66
C VAL A 250 -24.99 -2.67 12.33
N MET A 251 -25.01 -2.76 13.65
CA MET A 251 -24.17 -3.66 14.42
C MET A 251 -24.50 -5.12 14.07
N GLU A 252 -25.77 -5.54 14.05
CA GLU A 252 -26.15 -6.91 13.67
C GLU A 252 -25.71 -7.25 12.23
N LYS A 253 -25.96 -6.37 11.27
CA LYS A 253 -25.55 -6.56 9.86
C LYS A 253 -24.04 -6.61 9.69
N SER A 254 -23.29 -5.81 10.46
CA SER A 254 -21.83 -5.77 10.40
C SER A 254 -21.17 -6.97 11.07
N LEU A 255 -21.82 -7.52 12.11
CA LEU A 255 -21.29 -8.63 12.90
C LEU A 255 -21.54 -10.01 12.30
N ALA A 256 -22.47 -10.16 11.34
CA ALA A 256 -22.76 -11.41 10.63
C ALA A 256 -22.79 -12.67 11.54
N GLY A 257 -23.30 -12.55 12.77
CA GLY A 257 -23.39 -13.63 13.76
C GLY A 257 -22.13 -13.93 14.60
N LYS A 258 -20.98 -13.26 14.38
CA LYS A 258 -19.70 -13.54 15.07
C LYS A 258 -19.46 -12.72 16.34
N ARG A 259 -20.47 -12.54 17.20
CA ARG A 259 -20.35 -11.67 18.41
C ARG A 259 -19.24 -12.08 19.40
N ASN A 260 -18.76 -13.32 19.38
CA ASN A 260 -17.88 -13.89 20.41
C ASN A 260 -16.42 -14.14 19.97
N GLU A 261 -16.01 -13.73 18.77
CA GLU A 261 -14.67 -14.04 18.21
C GLU A 261 -13.75 -12.82 18.03
N TYR A 262 -14.16 -11.63 18.50
CA TYR A 262 -13.32 -10.43 18.34
C TYR A 262 -12.17 -10.44 19.35
N LYS A 263 -10.94 -10.57 18.85
CA LYS A 263 -9.73 -10.20 19.60
C LYS A 263 -9.85 -8.75 20.06
N ASN A 264 -9.40 -8.47 21.28
CA ASN A 264 -9.39 -7.10 21.81
C ASN A 264 -8.43 -6.24 20.97
N ALA A 265 -8.74 -4.95 20.77
CA ALA A 265 -7.90 -4.03 20.01
C ALA A 265 -6.45 -3.96 20.52
N ASN A 266 -6.24 -4.10 21.83
CA ASN A 266 -4.92 -4.18 22.47
C ASN A 266 -4.15 -5.43 22.04
N GLU A 267 -4.82 -6.57 22.00
CA GLU A 267 -4.22 -7.84 21.56
C GLU A 267 -3.77 -7.73 20.10
N ILE A 268 -4.60 -7.14 19.23
CA ILE A 268 -4.26 -6.92 17.83
C ILE A 268 -3.03 -6.02 17.70
N VAL A 269 -2.93 -4.95 18.50
CA VAL A 269 -1.75 -4.09 18.51
C VAL A 269 -0.51 -4.86 18.96
N HIS A 270 -0.63 -5.70 19.98
CA HIS A 270 0.47 -6.54 20.46
C HIS A 270 0.91 -7.58 19.43
N ASP A 271 -0.03 -8.29 18.81
CA ASP A 271 0.21 -9.29 17.76
C ASP A 271 0.92 -8.63 16.57
N VAL A 272 0.37 -7.52 16.07
CA VAL A 272 0.97 -6.76 14.97
C VAL A 272 2.36 -6.24 15.33
N ALA A 273 2.54 -5.66 16.52
CA ALA A 273 3.84 -5.17 16.95
C ALA A 273 4.87 -6.29 17.10
N SER A 274 4.49 -7.43 17.68
CA SER A 274 5.33 -8.62 17.81
C SER A 274 5.75 -9.16 16.44
N TYR A 275 4.79 -9.24 15.52
CA TYR A 275 5.04 -9.68 14.16
C TYR A 275 6.00 -8.75 13.41
N ILE A 276 5.79 -7.43 13.51
CA ILE A 276 6.68 -6.43 12.89
C ILE A 276 8.08 -6.50 13.51
N ARG A 277 8.21 -6.66 14.83
CA ARG A 277 9.51 -6.80 15.50
C ARG A 277 10.27 -8.01 14.98
N THR A 278 9.59 -9.15 14.91
CA THR A 278 10.15 -10.39 14.39
C THR A 278 10.59 -10.23 12.94
N ALA A 279 9.72 -9.71 12.08
CA ALA A 279 10.02 -9.45 10.67
C ALA A 279 11.22 -8.51 10.46
N LYS A 280 11.33 -7.47 11.29
CA LYS A 280 12.40 -6.47 11.20
C LYS A 280 13.65 -6.84 12.00
N GLY A 281 13.67 -7.96 12.73
CA GLY A 281 14.77 -8.35 13.61
C GLY A 281 15.01 -7.34 14.74
N VAL A 282 13.94 -6.69 15.22
CA VAL A 282 13.98 -5.72 16.31
C VAL A 282 13.75 -6.45 17.62
N ARG A 283 14.56 -6.16 18.65
CA ARG A 283 14.40 -6.74 19.99
C ARG A 283 13.04 -6.37 20.62
N ASP A 284 12.46 -7.28 21.38
CA ASP A 284 11.12 -7.13 21.99
C ASP A 284 10.93 -5.85 22.80
N ASN A 285 11.98 -5.41 23.49
CA ASN A 285 11.95 -4.20 24.33
C ASN A 285 12.22 -2.89 23.56
N LYS A 286 12.33 -2.92 22.23
CA LYS A 286 12.53 -1.71 21.43
C LYS A 286 11.24 -1.24 20.77
N ILE A 287 11.05 0.07 20.82
CA ILE A 287 10.01 0.78 20.08
C ILE A 287 10.32 0.72 18.58
N LEU A 288 9.30 0.39 17.79
CA LEU A 288 9.36 0.32 16.34
C LEU A 288 9.36 1.73 15.74
N SER A 289 10.31 2.01 14.85
CA SER A 289 10.46 3.30 14.18
C SER A 289 9.76 3.38 12.81
N VAL A 290 9.14 2.29 12.35
CA VAL A 290 8.38 2.29 11.11
C VAL A 290 7.10 3.13 11.32
N PRO A 291 6.79 4.10 10.43
CA PRO A 291 5.57 4.88 10.54
C PRO A 291 4.32 4.01 10.40
N ILE A 292 3.35 4.21 11.30
CA ILE A 292 2.09 3.48 11.32
C ILE A 292 0.91 4.42 11.06
N ALA A 293 0.11 4.16 10.03
CA ALA A 293 -1.21 4.77 9.90
C ALA A 293 -2.24 3.83 10.54
N VAL A 294 -2.89 4.26 11.62
CA VAL A 294 -3.96 3.48 12.27
C VAL A 294 -5.30 3.96 11.71
N VAL A 295 -5.96 3.11 10.95
CA VAL A 295 -7.11 3.45 10.13
C VAL A 295 -8.35 2.72 10.64
N LEU A 296 -9.30 3.50 11.17
CA LEU A 296 -10.64 3.07 11.51
C LEU A 296 -11.49 3.12 10.23
N THR A 297 -11.75 1.97 9.60
CA THR A 297 -12.18 1.87 8.18
C THR A 297 -13.67 2.02 7.91
N LYS A 298 -14.51 1.82 8.92
CA LYS A 298 -15.98 1.96 8.85
C LYS A 298 -16.43 3.13 9.72
N PHE A 299 -15.68 4.23 9.67
CA PHE A 299 -15.87 5.37 10.56
C PHE A 299 -17.25 6.03 10.39
N ASP A 300 -17.91 5.84 9.25
CA ASP A 300 -19.28 6.26 9.00
C ASP A 300 -20.29 5.76 10.05
N THR A 301 -20.03 4.59 10.66
CA THR A 301 -20.85 4.01 11.73
C THR A 301 -20.82 4.81 13.03
N ILE A 302 -19.81 5.65 13.24
CA ILE A 302 -19.58 6.41 14.49
C ILE A 302 -19.54 7.93 14.27
N LEU A 303 -19.62 8.41 13.02
CA LEU A 303 -19.62 9.84 12.68
C LEU A 303 -20.74 10.64 13.37
N LEU A 304 -21.85 10.00 13.68
CA LEU A 304 -23.00 10.62 14.33
C LEU A 304 -22.87 10.71 15.85
N HIS A 305 -21.78 10.20 16.43
CA HIS A 305 -21.60 10.25 17.88
C HIS A 305 -21.49 11.69 18.41
N ASN A 306 -22.09 11.91 19.59
CA ASN A 306 -22.14 13.20 20.26
C ASN A 306 -20.80 13.64 20.89
N SER A 307 -19.85 12.71 21.13
CA SER A 307 -18.51 13.10 21.60
C SER A 307 -17.72 13.89 20.56
N PHE A 308 -18.02 13.71 19.28
CA PHE A 308 -17.48 14.59 18.27
C PHE A 308 -18.38 15.82 18.15
N SER A 309 -17.79 17.00 18.38
CA SER A 309 -18.45 18.28 18.10
C SER A 309 -19.11 18.27 16.71
N PRO A 310 -20.27 18.92 16.51
CA PRO A 310 -20.86 19.10 15.19
C PRO A 310 -19.89 19.70 14.17
N ASP A 311 -18.93 20.49 14.65
CA ASP A 311 -17.89 21.15 13.85
C ASP A 311 -16.56 20.39 13.75
N ALA A 312 -16.46 19.20 14.35
CA ALA A 312 -15.25 18.39 14.34
C ALA A 312 -14.75 18.15 12.91
N LEU A 313 -13.46 18.33 12.70
CA LEU A 313 -12.83 18.22 11.39
C LEU A 313 -12.91 16.80 10.83
N VAL A 314 -12.87 15.79 11.70
CA VAL A 314 -13.04 14.38 11.33
C VAL A 314 -14.42 14.09 10.70
N LYS A 315 -15.45 14.90 10.95
CA LYS A 315 -16.77 14.80 10.30
C LYS A 315 -16.82 15.48 8.93
N LYS A 316 -15.88 16.37 8.63
CA LYS A 316 -15.86 17.18 7.41
C LYS A 316 -15.10 16.44 6.30
N PRO A 317 -15.48 16.62 5.02
CA PRO A 317 -14.70 16.15 3.89
C PRO A 317 -13.25 16.62 4.01
N SER A 318 -12.30 15.79 3.58
CA SER A 318 -10.89 16.12 3.66
C SER A 318 -10.56 17.34 2.80
N LEU A 319 -10.00 18.37 3.42
CA LEU A 319 -9.40 19.53 2.75
C LEU A 319 -7.87 19.46 2.78
N THR A 320 -7.35 18.29 3.14
CA THR A 320 -5.93 17.99 3.29
C THR A 320 -5.14 18.38 2.05
N VAL A 321 -5.75 18.39 0.85
CA VAL A 321 -5.05 18.79 -0.38
C VAL A 321 -5.73 19.96 -1.04
N LYS A 322 -4.95 21.01 -1.27
CA LYS A 322 -5.35 22.16 -2.10
C LYS A 322 -4.29 22.40 -3.16
N ASN A 323 -4.66 22.24 -4.44
CA ASN A 323 -3.77 22.45 -5.58
C ASN A 323 -2.43 21.67 -5.47
N GLY A 324 -2.48 20.42 -5.01
CA GLY A 324 -1.32 19.54 -4.81
C GLY A 324 -0.40 19.95 -3.65
N VAL A 325 -0.87 20.79 -2.72
CA VAL A 325 -0.19 21.09 -1.45
C VAL A 325 -0.92 20.36 -0.33
N ILE A 326 -0.19 19.60 0.47
CA ILE A 326 -0.72 18.92 1.65
C ILE A 326 -0.74 19.85 2.86
N ASN A 327 -1.91 19.98 3.48
CA ASN A 327 -2.08 20.61 4.79
C ASN A 327 -1.78 19.58 5.90
N ALA A 328 -0.51 19.47 6.30
CA ALA A 328 -0.11 18.52 7.34
C ALA A 328 -0.75 18.80 8.72
N SER A 329 -1.20 20.04 8.97
CA SER A 329 -1.84 20.39 10.25
C SER A 329 -3.23 19.74 10.40
N GLU A 330 -3.91 19.46 9.29
CA GLU A 330 -5.22 18.80 9.29
C GLU A 330 -5.11 17.33 9.71
N PHE A 331 -4.06 16.61 9.27
CA PHE A 331 -3.80 15.26 9.78
C PHE A 331 -3.68 15.24 11.30
N LYS A 332 -2.95 16.21 11.86
CA LYS A 332 -2.72 16.26 13.31
C LYS A 332 -4.00 16.58 14.07
N GLN A 333 -4.81 17.50 13.56
CA GLN A 333 -6.10 17.83 14.17
C GLN A 333 -7.06 16.63 14.17
N VAL A 334 -7.15 15.90 13.05
CA VAL A 334 -7.97 14.68 12.98
C VAL A 334 -7.44 13.59 13.92
N ASP A 335 -6.13 13.39 13.99
CA ASP A 335 -5.50 12.47 14.95
C ASP A 335 -5.85 12.84 16.39
N ASP A 336 -5.78 14.11 16.77
CA ASP A 336 -6.10 14.59 18.11
C ASP A 336 -7.60 14.42 18.43
N GLU A 337 -8.49 14.72 17.49
CA GLU A 337 -9.94 14.51 17.65
C GLU A 337 -10.27 13.03 17.87
N ILE A 338 -9.66 12.11 17.11
CA ILE A 338 -9.88 10.67 17.27
C ILE A 338 -9.31 10.17 18.61
N ARG A 339 -8.13 10.65 19.02
CA ARG A 339 -7.54 10.28 20.33
C ARG A 339 -8.42 10.70 21.49
N ASN A 340 -8.92 11.94 21.47
CA ASN A 340 -9.81 12.44 22.51
C ASN A 340 -11.08 11.59 22.59
N TRP A 341 -11.70 11.30 21.43
CA TRP A 341 -12.86 10.42 21.38
C TRP A 341 -12.57 9.02 21.93
N LEU A 342 -11.45 8.40 21.58
CA LEU A 342 -11.04 7.10 22.10
C LEU A 342 -10.89 7.12 23.63
N TYR A 343 -10.30 8.17 24.21
CA TYR A 343 -10.27 8.33 25.68
C TYR A 343 -11.67 8.46 26.29
N ASP A 344 -12.56 9.23 25.66
CA ASP A 344 -13.93 9.46 26.14
C ASP A 344 -14.75 8.16 26.19
N ILE A 345 -14.52 7.23 25.26
CA ILE A 345 -15.19 5.92 25.24
C ILE A 345 -14.46 4.84 26.06
N GLY A 346 -13.43 5.21 26.83
CA GLY A 346 -12.69 4.29 27.70
C GLY A 346 -11.60 3.46 27.00
N GLU A 347 -11.27 3.78 25.75
CA GLU A 347 -10.26 3.09 24.92
C GLU A 347 -8.85 3.72 25.06
N GLY A 348 -8.56 4.34 26.20
CA GLY A 348 -7.25 4.92 26.48
C GLY A 348 -6.10 3.89 26.44
N SER A 349 -6.37 2.67 26.92
CA SER A 349 -5.40 1.56 26.93
C SER A 349 -4.92 1.19 25.52
N PHE A 350 -5.77 1.34 24.50
CA PHE A 350 -5.43 1.11 23.10
C PHE A 350 -4.43 2.12 22.56
N ILE A 351 -4.59 3.40 22.92
CA ILE A 351 -3.62 4.45 22.59
C ILE A 351 -2.28 4.20 23.28
N GLU A 352 -2.32 3.78 24.54
CA GLU A 352 -1.14 3.46 25.34
C GLU A 352 -0.38 2.26 24.76
N ALA A 353 -1.09 1.20 24.36
CA ALA A 353 -0.52 0.04 23.69
C ALA A 353 0.19 0.45 22.38
N LEU A 354 -0.42 1.29 21.56
CA LEU A 354 0.22 1.82 20.35
C LEU A 354 1.47 2.64 20.68
N SER A 355 1.38 3.52 21.69
CA SER A 355 2.50 4.38 22.12
C SER A 355 3.67 3.61 22.71
N ALA A 356 3.40 2.49 23.39
CA ALA A 356 4.43 1.60 23.92
C ALA A 356 5.18 0.82 22.82
N ASN A 357 4.53 0.57 21.68
CA ASN A 357 5.09 -0.24 20.60
C ASN A 357 5.66 0.58 19.44
N PHE A 358 5.10 1.75 19.12
CA PHE A 358 5.41 2.51 17.90
C PHE A 358 5.83 3.94 18.22
N LYS A 359 6.91 4.39 17.57
CA LYS A 359 7.46 5.74 17.75
C LYS A 359 6.64 6.81 17.02
N ASP A 360 6.07 6.45 15.87
CA ASP A 360 5.46 7.39 14.93
C ASP A 360 4.19 6.77 14.37
N PHE A 361 3.04 7.20 14.88
CA PHE A 361 1.74 6.74 14.44
C PHE A 361 0.70 7.86 14.43
N CYS A 362 -0.26 7.76 13.52
CA CYS A 362 -1.33 8.75 13.32
C CYS A 362 -2.65 8.02 13.13
N PHE A 363 -3.71 8.47 13.80
CA PHE A 363 -5.06 7.96 13.63
C PHE A 363 -5.77 8.60 12.44
N PHE A 364 -6.56 7.79 11.73
CA PHE A 364 -7.41 8.23 10.64
C PHE A 364 -8.77 7.52 10.74
N GLY A 365 -9.84 8.31 10.60
CA GLY A 365 -11.20 7.80 10.45
C GLY A 365 -11.60 7.89 8.98
N VAL A 366 -11.81 6.75 8.34
CA VAL A 366 -12.18 6.69 6.92
C VAL A 366 -13.44 5.84 6.73
N SER A 367 -14.11 6.05 5.60
CA SER A 367 -15.15 5.14 5.12
C SER A 367 -14.99 4.96 3.62
N SER A 368 -14.94 3.72 3.16
CA SER A 368 -14.89 3.40 1.72
C SER A 368 -16.19 3.80 1.02
N TYR A 369 -17.34 3.60 1.65
CA TYR A 369 -18.64 3.79 1.00
C TYR A 369 -19.34 5.09 1.42
N GLY A 370 -18.95 5.67 2.56
CA GLY A 370 -19.54 6.90 3.10
C GLY A 370 -20.88 6.72 3.83
N ALA A 371 -21.44 5.51 3.76
CA ALA A 371 -22.62 5.11 4.48
C ALA A 371 -22.57 3.60 4.71
N PRO A 372 -23.19 3.10 5.79
CA PRO A 372 -23.33 1.68 6.01
C PRO A 372 -24.23 1.07 4.92
N PRO A 373 -24.01 -0.20 4.55
CA PRO A 373 -24.79 -0.85 3.51
C PRO A 373 -26.24 -1.06 3.95
N SER A 374 -27.20 -0.94 3.02
CA SER A 374 -28.61 -1.23 3.29
C SER A 374 -28.85 -2.72 3.56
N GLU A 375 -28.07 -3.57 2.89
CA GLU A 375 -28.15 -5.03 2.93
C GLU A 375 -26.74 -5.64 3.03
N ALA A 376 -26.59 -6.73 3.79
CA ALA A 376 -25.29 -7.36 3.99
C ALA A 376 -24.71 -7.90 2.68
N GLY A 377 -23.43 -7.65 2.41
CA GLY A 377 -22.76 -8.06 1.17
C GLY A 377 -22.96 -7.10 -0.02
N PHE A 378 -23.83 -6.10 0.10
CA PHE A 378 -24.07 -5.10 -0.93
C PHE A 378 -23.49 -3.74 -0.53
N THR A 379 -23.26 -2.88 -1.52
CA THR A 379 -22.85 -1.48 -1.35
C THR A 379 -24.00 -0.55 -1.76
N SER A 380 -23.93 0.73 -1.37
CA SER A 380 -24.89 1.71 -1.87
C SER A 380 -24.60 2.06 -3.33
N ASP A 381 -25.65 2.29 -4.14
CA ASP A 381 -25.56 2.81 -5.50
C ASP A 381 -24.78 4.14 -5.60
N LYS A 382 -24.65 4.88 -4.49
CA LYS A 382 -23.92 6.16 -4.42
C LYS A 382 -22.79 6.09 -3.40
N ILE A 383 -21.68 5.49 -3.81
CA ILE A 383 -20.42 5.49 -3.04
C ILE A 383 -19.91 6.93 -2.88
N LYS A 384 -19.73 7.36 -1.63
CA LYS A 384 -19.20 8.69 -1.27
C LYS A 384 -18.11 8.55 -0.20
N PRO A 385 -16.87 8.20 -0.60
CA PRO A 385 -15.83 7.88 0.37
C PRO A 385 -15.56 9.05 1.32
N HIS A 386 -15.37 8.75 2.61
CA HIS A 386 -15.08 9.74 3.63
C HIS A 386 -13.60 9.70 3.99
N ARG A 387 -12.87 10.80 3.75
CA ARG A 387 -11.45 11.01 4.07
C ARG A 387 -10.50 9.87 3.66
N ILE A 388 -10.90 9.05 2.69
CA ILE A 388 -10.23 7.79 2.30
C ILE A 388 -8.77 7.97 1.88
N LEU A 389 -8.42 9.15 1.39
CA LEU A 389 -7.07 9.48 0.93
C LEU A 389 -6.10 9.89 2.03
N ASP A 390 -6.59 10.29 3.22
CA ASP A 390 -5.75 10.86 4.26
C ASP A 390 -4.58 9.94 4.68
N PRO A 391 -4.80 8.62 4.93
CA PRO A 391 -3.71 7.74 5.36
C PRO A 391 -2.57 7.64 4.34
N ILE A 392 -2.90 7.50 3.06
CA ILE A 392 -1.87 7.36 2.01
C ILE A 392 -1.17 8.68 1.70
N LEU A 393 -1.89 9.80 1.75
CA LEU A 393 -1.30 11.13 1.58
C LEU A 393 -0.34 11.46 2.73
N TRP A 394 -0.65 11.06 3.96
CA TRP A 394 0.27 11.17 5.09
C TRP A 394 1.58 10.40 4.83
N LEU A 395 1.48 9.15 4.37
CA LEU A 395 2.65 8.33 4.01
C LEU A 395 3.46 8.90 2.84
N PHE A 396 2.80 9.38 1.78
CA PHE A 396 3.45 10.01 0.64
C PHE A 396 4.15 11.31 1.02
N LYS A 397 3.54 12.11 1.90
CA LYS A 397 4.15 13.35 2.42
C LYS A 397 5.40 13.03 3.24
N LYS A 398 5.35 12.03 4.11
CA LYS A 398 6.51 11.54 4.89
C LYS A 398 7.63 11.00 4.01
N SER A 399 7.27 10.32 2.92
CA SER A 399 8.22 9.76 1.95
C SER A 399 8.73 10.79 0.95
N GLY A 400 8.25 12.03 1.03
CA GLY A 400 8.65 13.12 0.15
C GLY A 400 8.12 13.01 -1.27
N PHE A 401 7.12 12.18 -1.54
CA PHE A 401 6.53 12.03 -2.89
C PHE A 401 5.68 13.24 -3.27
N ILE A 402 5.05 13.85 -2.27
CA ILE A 402 4.18 15.02 -2.37
C ILE A 402 4.62 16.14 -1.42
N ASP A 403 4.17 17.36 -1.73
CA ASP A 403 4.58 18.60 -1.04
C ASP A 403 3.74 18.94 0.17
#